data_AF-A0A949ZKS0-F1
#
_entry.id   AF-A0A949ZKS0-F1
#
_cell.length_a   1.000
_cell.length_b   1.000
_cell.length_c   1.000
_cell.angle_alpha   90.00
_cell.angle_beta   90.00
_cell.angle_gamma   90.00
#
_symmetry.space_group_name_H-M   'P 1'
#
loop_
_entity.id
_entity.type
_entity.pdbx_description
1 polymer ?
#
loop_
_entity_poly.entity_id
_entity_poly.type
_entity_poly.pdbx_seq_one_letter_code
_entity_poly.pdbx_strand_id
1 'polypeptide(L)'
;SLLAAFFSLVGCAIQGAASLLYAAVPAVLTNHAFSAFTPAQTQSVAGLSLKLYTLAYNIGLPFFGFYCLLIGYLAFKSNFLPRIIGGLMMLAGAGWLMFLFPPITQSMGRYSVLPGVVGELSLTIWLVVRGVNIGSQATASRHN
;
A
#
# COMPACT_ATOMS: atom_id res chain seq x y z
N SER A 1 -14.50 -1.54 -10.68
CA SER A 1 -13.89 -1.08 -11.96
C SER A 1 -12.71 -1.98 -12.27
N LEU A 2 -12.66 -2.56 -13.47
CA LEU A 2 -11.57 -3.46 -13.89
C LEU A 2 -10.21 -2.73 -13.89
N LEU A 3 -10.22 -1.45 -14.26
CA LEU A 3 -9.01 -0.61 -14.30
C LEU A 3 -8.40 -0.42 -12.89
N ALA A 4 -9.22 -0.20 -11.87
CA ALA A 4 -8.76 -0.12 -10.49
C ALA A 4 -8.11 -1.44 -10.04
N ALA A 5 -8.76 -2.57 -10.34
CA ALA A 5 -8.22 -3.89 -10.01
C ALA A 5 -6.87 -4.13 -10.70
N PHE A 6 -6.70 -3.69 -11.94
CA PHE A 6 -5.43 -3.80 -12.66
C PHE A 6 -4.32 -2.96 -12.03
N PHE A 7 -4.58 -1.68 -11.71
CA PHE A 7 -3.61 -0.81 -11.03
C PHE A 7 -3.22 -1.35 -9.65
N SER A 8 -4.19 -1.87 -8.88
CA SER A 8 -3.91 -2.54 -7.61
C SER A 8 -3.08 -3.80 -7.80
N LEU A 9 -3.38 -4.62 -8.80
CA LEU A 9 -2.63 -5.85 -9.08
C LEU A 9 -1.18 -5.53 -9.45
N VAL A 10 -0.95 -4.52 -10.29
CA VAL A 10 0.40 -4.05 -10.64
C VAL A 10 1.12 -3.53 -9.40
N GLY A 11 0.46 -2.70 -8.58
CA GLY A 11 1.03 -2.23 -7.31
C GLY A 11 1.39 -3.36 -6.35
N CYS A 12 0.52 -4.36 -6.20
CA CYS A 12 0.76 -5.55 -5.40
C CYS A 12 1.89 -6.42 -5.97
N ALA A 13 1.99 -6.56 -7.29
CA ALA A 13 3.06 -7.32 -7.93
C ALA A 13 4.42 -6.65 -7.71
N ILE A 14 4.50 -5.32 -7.86
CA ILE A 14 5.71 -4.54 -7.59
C ILE A 14 6.11 -4.66 -6.11
N GLN A 15 5.16 -4.49 -5.19
CA GLN A 15 5.42 -4.62 -3.75
C GLN A 15 5.79 -6.06 -3.37
N GLY A 16 5.18 -7.06 -3.99
CA GLY A 16 5.53 -8.47 -3.82
C GLY A 16 6.97 -8.73 -4.27
N ALA A 17 7.38 -8.24 -5.44
CA ALA A 17 8.76 -8.33 -5.89
C ALA A 17 9.72 -7.58 -4.95
N ALA A 18 9.35 -6.38 -4.48
CA ALA A 18 10.15 -5.62 -3.52
C ALA A 18 10.30 -6.38 -2.18
N SER A 19 9.25 -7.05 -1.70
CA SER A 19 9.29 -7.79 -0.44
C SER A 19 10.32 -8.94 -0.44
N LEU A 20 10.66 -9.49 -1.61
CA LEU A 20 11.75 -10.45 -1.76
C LEU A 20 13.12 -9.82 -1.46
N LEU A 21 13.34 -8.56 -1.86
CA LEU A 21 14.57 -7.82 -1.55
C LEU A 21 14.68 -7.51 -0.05
N TYR A 22 13.55 -7.27 0.61
CA TYR A 22 13.50 -7.12 2.06
C TYR A 22 13.81 -8.45 2.76
N ALA A 23 13.21 -9.56 2.32
CA ALA A 23 13.49 -10.90 2.84
C ALA A 23 14.94 -11.37 2.58
N ALA A 24 15.60 -10.80 1.56
CA ALA A 24 17.01 -11.07 1.29
C ALA A 24 17.94 -10.54 2.40
N VAL A 25 17.55 -9.51 3.17
CA VAL A 25 18.37 -8.93 4.24
C VAL A 25 18.70 -9.95 5.34
N PRO A 26 17.72 -10.59 6.01
CA PRO A 26 18.03 -11.61 7.00
C PRO A 26 18.72 -12.83 6.37
N ALA A 27 18.38 -13.19 5.13
CA ALA A 27 19.02 -14.29 4.42
C ALA A 27 20.53 -14.04 4.21
N VAL A 28 20.93 -12.81 3.86
CA VAL A 28 22.34 -12.43 3.71
C VAL A 28 23.07 -12.42 5.05
N LEU A 29 22.39 -12.01 6.13
CA LEU A 29 23.00 -11.88 7.46
C LEU A 29 23.14 -13.21 8.22
N THR A 30 22.29 -14.20 7.92
CA THR A 30 22.24 -15.47 8.69
C THR A 30 22.73 -16.68 7.92
N ASN A 31 22.83 -16.61 6.59
CA ASN A 31 23.19 -17.77 5.79
C ASN A 31 24.72 -17.99 5.77
N HIS A 32 25.14 -19.22 6.11
CA HIS A 32 26.53 -19.65 6.09
C HIS A 32 27.20 -19.55 4.70
N ALA A 33 26.43 -19.46 3.61
CA ALA A 33 26.96 -19.18 2.28
C ALA A 33 27.72 -17.84 2.19
N PHE A 34 27.42 -16.88 3.08
CA PHE A 34 28.13 -15.60 3.17
C PHE A 34 29.27 -15.61 4.19
N SER A 35 29.63 -16.76 4.78
CA SER A 35 30.74 -16.86 5.76
C SER A 35 32.11 -16.55 5.15
N ALA A 36 32.22 -16.58 3.81
CA ALA A 36 33.43 -16.18 3.08
C ALA A 36 33.60 -14.66 2.96
N PHE A 37 32.54 -13.88 3.22
CA PHE A 37 32.59 -12.42 3.22
C PHE A 37 32.97 -11.89 4.61
N THR A 38 33.66 -10.76 4.65
CA THR A 38 33.88 -10.04 5.90
C THR A 38 32.55 -9.47 6.43
N PRO A 39 32.41 -9.27 7.75
CA PRO A 39 31.19 -8.69 8.33
C PRO A 39 30.77 -7.36 7.69
N ALA A 40 31.74 -6.52 7.31
CA ALA A 40 31.50 -5.25 6.63
C ALA A 40 30.91 -5.44 5.21
N GLN A 41 31.37 -6.45 4.47
CA GLN A 41 30.83 -6.76 3.14
C GLN A 41 29.39 -7.28 3.23
N THR A 42 29.11 -8.17 4.18
CA THR A 42 27.76 -8.70 4.41
C THR A 42 26.78 -7.60 4.79
N GLN A 43 27.19 -6.65 5.64
CA GLN A 43 26.38 -5.47 5.96
C GLN A 43 26.18 -4.53 4.75
N SER A 44 27.18 -4.39 3.89
CA SER A 44 27.07 -3.57 2.67
C SER A 44 26.03 -4.13 1.70
N VAL A 45 26.02 -5.45 1.51
CA VAL A 45 25.03 -6.16 0.67
C VAL A 45 23.63 -6.05 1.28
N ALA A 46 23.49 -6.27 2.58
CA ALA A 46 22.23 -6.07 3.29
C ALA A 46 21.69 -4.63 3.14
N GLY A 47 22.57 -3.63 3.28
CA GLY A 47 22.22 -2.23 3.09
C GLY A 47 21.79 -1.91 1.65
N LEU A 48 22.45 -2.52 0.66
CA LEU A 48 22.08 -2.37 -0.75
C LEU A 48 20.71 -3.01 -1.05
N SER A 49 20.44 -4.22 -0.54
CA SER A 49 19.13 -4.87 -0.64
C SER A 49 18.02 -4.01 -0.04
N LEU A 50 18.28 -3.39 1.12
CA LEU A 50 17.32 -2.49 1.77
C LEU A 50 17.07 -1.22 0.93
N LYS A 51 18.12 -0.62 0.36
CA LYS A 51 17.98 0.55 -0.53
C LYS A 51 17.19 0.20 -1.79
N LEU A 52 17.46 -0.95 -2.41
CA LEU A 52 16.73 -1.43 -3.57
C LEU A 52 15.26 -1.72 -3.23
N TYR A 53 15.00 -2.30 -2.05
CA TYR A 53 13.64 -2.48 -1.54
C TYR A 53 12.93 -1.12 -1.43
N THR A 54 13.53 -0.13 -0.79
CA THR A 54 12.92 1.20 -0.65
C THR A 54 12.64 1.85 -2.01
N LEU A 55 13.57 1.71 -2.97
CA LEU A 55 13.38 2.24 -4.32
C LEU A 55 12.21 1.55 -5.04
N ALA A 56 12.19 0.22 -5.05
CA ALA A 56 11.13 -0.57 -5.67
C ALA A 56 9.76 -0.30 -5.02
N TYR A 57 9.73 -0.18 -3.69
CA TYR A 57 8.54 0.16 -2.94
C TYR A 57 8.00 1.54 -3.35
N ASN A 58 8.87 2.57 -3.39
CA ASN A 58 8.50 3.92 -3.81
C ASN A 58 7.95 3.98 -5.24
N ILE A 59 8.45 3.14 -6.16
CA ILE A 59 7.93 3.06 -7.53
C ILE A 59 6.51 2.46 -7.56
N GLY A 60 6.17 1.59 -6.62
CA GLY A 60 4.83 0.99 -6.49
C GLY A 60 3.76 1.93 -5.93
N LEU A 61 4.16 2.94 -5.13
CA LEU A 61 3.25 3.87 -4.46
C LEU A 61 2.35 4.68 -5.41
N PRO A 62 2.85 5.25 -6.52
CA PRO A 62 2.00 5.96 -7.48
C PRO A 62 0.90 5.09 -8.10
N PHE A 63 1.20 3.83 -8.44
CA PHE A 63 0.19 2.89 -8.96
C PHE A 63 -0.93 2.65 -7.94
N PHE A 64 -0.54 2.55 -6.67
CA PHE A 64 -1.47 2.46 -5.55
C PHE A 64 -2.28 3.75 -5.38
N GLY A 65 -1.65 4.91 -5.55
CA GLY A 65 -2.33 6.21 -5.56
C GLY A 65 -3.40 6.32 -6.65
N PHE A 66 -3.10 5.91 -7.88
CA PHE A 66 -4.08 5.84 -8.96
C PHE A 66 -5.24 4.91 -8.63
N TYR A 67 -4.96 3.75 -8.03
CA TYR A 67 -6.00 2.83 -7.56
C TYR A 67 -6.93 3.50 -6.53
N CYS A 68 -6.39 4.17 -5.51
CA CYS A 68 -7.16 4.89 -4.49
C CYS A 68 -8.03 6.02 -5.10
N LEU A 69 -7.50 6.73 -6.09
CA LEU A 69 -8.23 7.79 -6.78
C LEU A 69 -9.40 7.22 -7.60
N LEU A 70 -9.16 6.12 -8.31
CA LEU A 70 -10.18 5.45 -9.12
C LEU A 70 -11.29 4.84 -8.27
N ILE A 71 -10.95 4.21 -7.13
CA ILE A 71 -11.95 3.62 -6.23
C ILE A 71 -12.73 4.71 -5.48
N GLY A 72 -12.08 5.81 -5.08
CA GLY A 72 -12.75 6.98 -4.51
C GLY A 72 -13.75 7.61 -5.48
N TYR A 73 -13.36 7.78 -6.75
CA TYR A 73 -14.26 8.24 -7.80
C TYR A 73 -15.44 7.29 -8.03
N LEU A 74 -15.19 5.97 -8.02
CA LEU A 74 -16.25 4.97 -8.17
C LEU A 74 -17.21 4.98 -6.98
N ALA A 75 -16.70 5.21 -5.77
CA ALA A 75 -17.51 5.35 -4.56
C ALA A 75 -18.46 6.55 -4.65
N PHE A 76 -17.99 7.69 -5.20
CA PHE A 76 -18.85 8.84 -5.50
C PHE A 76 -19.96 8.51 -6.51
N LYS A 77 -19.62 7.75 -7.56
CA LYS A 77 -20.56 7.40 -8.64
C LYS A 77 -21.59 6.35 -8.21
N SER A 78 -21.22 5.40 -7.36
CA SER A 78 -22.01 4.19 -7.13
C SER A 78 -23.11 4.30 -6.06
N ASN A 79 -23.21 5.40 -5.30
CA ASN A 79 -24.09 5.56 -4.12
C ASN A 79 -23.99 4.44 -3.05
N PHE A 80 -23.16 3.42 -3.26
CA PHE A 80 -22.98 2.26 -2.39
C PHE A 80 -22.15 2.58 -1.14
N LEU A 81 -21.30 3.61 -1.26
CA LEU A 81 -20.40 4.11 -0.22
C LEU A 81 -20.71 5.57 0.09
N PRO A 82 -20.49 6.04 1.34
CA PRO A 82 -20.63 7.45 1.69
C PRO A 82 -19.65 8.29 0.90
N ARG A 83 -20.14 9.39 0.32
CA ARG A 83 -19.33 10.33 -0.47
C ARG A 83 -18.11 10.87 0.29
N ILE A 84 -18.22 11.01 1.61
CA ILE A 84 -17.12 11.46 2.49
C ILE A 84 -15.93 10.49 2.39
N ILE A 85 -16.19 9.18 2.38
CA ILE A 85 -15.15 8.15 2.31
C ILE A 85 -14.52 8.11 0.92
N GLY A 86 -15.34 8.29 -0.13
CA GLY A 86 -14.82 8.46 -1.49
C GLY A 86 -13.86 9.65 -1.60
N GLY A 87 -14.21 10.78 -0.97
CA GLY A 87 -13.36 11.99 -0.93
C GLY A 87 -12.05 11.77 -0.17
N LEU A 88 -12.10 11.11 0.99
CA LEU A 88 -10.91 10.74 1.75
C LEU A 88 -9.99 9.78 0.97
N MET A 89 -10.56 8.87 0.16
CA MET A 89 -9.76 8.01 -0.74
C MET A 89 -9.07 8.78 -1.84
N MET A 90 -9.75 9.77 -2.42
CA MET A 90 -9.16 10.59 -3.47
C MET A 90 -8.03 11.44 -2.91
N LEU A 91 -8.18 11.95 -1.68
CA LEU A 91 -7.10 12.63 -0.94
C LEU A 91 -5.93 11.70 -0.63
N ALA A 92 -6.20 10.45 -0.22
CA ALA A 92 -5.17 9.43 -0.07
C ALA A 92 -4.42 9.16 -1.38
N GLY A 93 -5.14 8.99 -2.48
CA GLY A 93 -4.57 8.79 -3.81
C GLY A 93 -3.65 9.94 -4.23
N ALA A 94 -4.09 11.18 -4.00
CA ALA A 94 -3.28 12.38 -4.23
C ALA A 94 -2.01 12.43 -3.36
N GLY A 95 -2.09 11.98 -2.10
CA GLY A 95 -0.93 11.84 -1.22
C GLY A 95 0.10 10.85 -1.76
N TRP A 96 -0.34 9.69 -2.25
CA TRP A 96 0.54 8.68 -2.84
C TRP A 96 1.15 9.14 -4.17
N LEU A 97 0.44 9.94 -4.97
CA LEU A 97 0.97 10.55 -6.19
C LEU A 97 2.14 11.51 -5.94
N MET A 98 2.25 12.07 -4.73
CA MET A 98 3.38 12.93 -4.35
C MET A 98 4.72 12.18 -4.43
N PHE A 99 4.72 10.85 -4.24
CA PHE A 99 5.91 10.00 -4.37
C PHE A 99 6.47 9.91 -5.80
N LEU A 100 5.70 10.37 -6.80
CA LEU A 100 6.20 10.54 -8.17
C LEU A 100 7.19 11.72 -8.29
N PHE A 101 7.19 12.64 -7.31
CA PHE A 101 8.04 13.82 -7.24
C PHE A 101 8.93 13.78 -5.98
N PRO A 102 10.14 13.19 -6.08
CA PRO A 102 11.09 13.06 -4.97
C PRO A 102 11.43 14.36 -4.22
N PRO A 103 11.49 15.56 -4.85
CA PRO A 103 11.78 16.81 -4.13
C PRO A 103 10.67 17.20 -3.14
N ILE A 104 9.41 16.90 -3.49
CA ILE A 104 8.24 17.28 -2.69
C ILE A 104 8.11 16.34 -1.49
N THR A 105 8.29 15.04 -1.71
CA THR A 105 8.28 14.03 -0.63
C THR A 105 9.42 14.22 0.37
N GLN A 106 10.61 14.59 -0.10
CA GLN A 106 11.74 14.87 0.80
C GLN A 106 11.52 16.13 1.66
N SER A 107 10.85 17.15 1.12
CA SER A 107 10.50 18.37 1.87
C SER A 107 9.41 18.11 2.92
N MET A 108 8.41 17.30 2.57
CA MET A 108 7.30 16.96 3.47
C MET A 108 7.63 15.85 4.48
N GLY A 109 8.67 15.04 4.20
CA GLY A 109 9.10 13.96 5.08
C GLY A 109 7.97 12.99 5.45
N ARG A 110 7.82 12.71 6.75
CA ARG A 110 6.78 11.78 7.27
C ARG A 110 5.35 12.26 7.03
N TYR A 111 5.13 13.55 6.77
CA TYR A 111 3.79 14.10 6.53
C TYR A 111 3.21 13.70 5.17
N SER A 112 4.03 13.26 4.21
CA SER A 112 3.55 12.83 2.89
C SER A 112 2.68 11.56 2.94
N VAL A 113 2.79 10.76 4.00
CA VAL A 113 2.08 9.46 4.15
C VAL A 113 0.73 9.62 4.84
N LEU A 114 0.56 10.71 5.59
CA LEU A 114 -0.63 11.00 6.41
C LEU A 114 -1.94 10.98 5.59
N PRO A 115 -2.03 11.63 4.42
CA PRO A 115 -3.25 11.59 3.61
C PRO A 115 -3.62 10.18 3.17
N GLY A 116 -2.60 9.39 2.80
CA GLY A 116 -2.73 7.99 2.39
C GLY A 116 -3.37 7.14 3.49
N VAL A 117 -2.74 7.16 4.66
CA VAL A 117 -3.16 6.39 5.84
C VAL A 117 -4.57 6.78 6.29
N VAL A 118 -4.89 8.08 6.31
CA VAL A 118 -6.22 8.54 6.73
C VAL A 118 -7.31 8.03 5.79
N GLY A 119 -7.10 8.07 4.47
CA GLY A 119 -8.08 7.56 3.52
C GLY A 119 -8.28 6.04 3.61
N GLU A 120 -7.18 5.28 3.68
CA GLU A 120 -7.22 3.81 3.79
C GLU A 120 -7.85 3.33 5.10
N LEU A 121 -7.48 3.93 6.23
CA LEU A 121 -8.06 3.59 7.53
C LEU A 121 -9.55 3.93 7.57
N SER A 122 -9.95 5.07 7.00
CA SER A 122 -11.35 5.46 6.93
C SER A 122 -12.18 4.47 6.11
N LEU A 123 -11.65 3.97 4.99
CA LEU A 123 -12.29 2.91 4.21
C LEU A 123 -12.40 1.61 5.00
N THR A 124 -11.29 1.20 5.60
CA THR A 124 -11.17 -0.07 6.31
C THR A 124 -12.14 -0.12 7.47
N ILE A 125 -12.19 0.93 8.29
CA ILE A 125 -13.13 1.05 9.40
C ILE A 125 -14.57 0.96 8.89
N TRP A 126 -14.90 1.66 7.81
CA TRP A 126 -16.26 1.62 7.27
C TRP A 126 -16.64 0.24 6.72
N LEU A 127 -15.74 -0.42 6.00
CA LEU A 127 -15.97 -1.76 5.46
C LEU A 127 -16.10 -2.79 6.58
N VAL A 128 -15.34 -2.68 7.66
CA VAL A 128 -15.48 -3.55 8.84
C VAL A 128 -16.85 -3.35 9.47
N VAL A 129 -17.25 -2.11 9.76
CA VAL A 129 -18.53 -1.80 10.42
C VAL A 129 -19.72 -2.22 9.55
N ARG A 130 -19.70 -1.94 8.24
CA ARG A 130 -20.82 -2.24 7.34
C ARG A 130 -20.79 -3.68 6.82
N GLY A 131 -19.62 -4.26 6.58
CA GLY A 131 -19.46 -5.65 6.14
C GLY A 131 -19.91 -6.66 7.20
N VAL A 132 -19.62 -6.40 8.48
CA VAL A 132 -20.13 -7.20 9.60
C VAL A 132 -21.65 -7.15 9.68
N ASN A 133 -22.25 -6.00 9.36
CA ASN A 133 -23.70 -5.82 9.41
C ASN A 133 -24.47 -6.65 8.37
N ILE A 134 -23.84 -6.94 7.21
CA ILE A 134 -24.42 -7.82 6.19
C ILE A 134 -24.37 -9.29 6.63
N GLY A 135 -23.28 -9.71 7.28
CA GLY A 135 -23.14 -11.07 7.82
C GLY A 135 -24.14 -11.37 8.94
N SER A 136 -24.39 -10.40 9.82
CA SER A 136 -25.36 -10.53 10.93
C SER A 136 -26.81 -10.65 10.44
N GLN A 137 -27.19 -9.99 9.35
CA GLN A 137 -28.56 -10.09 8.81
C GLN A 137 -28.81 -11.43 8.10
N ALA A 138 -27.80 -11.99 7.44
CA ALA A 138 -27.91 -13.31 6.80
C ALA A 138 -28.03 -14.48 7.79
N THR A 139 -27.55 -14.31 9.04
CA THR A 139 -27.75 -15.30 10.10
C THR A 139 -29.11 -15.14 10.78
N ALA A 140 -29.62 -13.91 10.91
CA ALA A 140 -30.94 -13.64 11.48
C ALA A 140 -32.09 -14.10 10.55
N SER A 141 -31.92 -14.05 9.23
CA SER A 141 -32.95 -14.48 8.26
C SER A 141 -33.03 -16.00 8.05
N ARG A 142 -32.13 -16.79 8.66
CA ARG A 142 -32.18 -18.27 8.64
C ARG A 142 -32.96 -18.86 9.81
N HIS A 143 -33.41 -18.03 10.75
CA HIS A 143 -34.11 -18.46 11.97
C HIS A 143 -35.57 -18.00 12.06
N ASN A 144 -36.11 -17.37 11.01
CA ASN A 144 -37.55 -17.14 10.79
C ASN A 144 -38.01 -17.95 9.57
#